data_AF-A0A7X7LCF5-F1
#
_entry.id   AF-A0A7X7LCF5-F1
#
_cell.length_a   1.000
_cell.length_b   1.000
_cell.length_c   1.000
_cell.angle_alpha   90.00
_cell.angle_beta   90.00
_cell.angle_gamma   90.00
#
_symmetry.space_group_name_H-M   'P 1'
#
loop_
_entity.id
_entity.type
_entity.pdbx_description
1 polymer ?
#
loop_
_entity_poly.entity_id
_entity_poly.type
_entity_poly.pdbx_seq_one_letter_code
_entity_poly.pdbx_strand_id
1 'polypeptide(L)'
;MNVGTLVCSTIIAGMCVMGGMAESSTPLIANDGTSVGAVRVWNTAERLYVECVPATLWYMRAMKAHAAATLEGIPQKNGNPQQGKFAASIDSDPWRAEFSLGSAKPGDTLCIAAHVSAQCDGGYLPGNTSADITNLPVTVSYLHWYDMYFDGVFPGGYITVAVTGEFLSVRFTAEWSCELVDTHVYASKTPPGALAMDQLPYNHAFSEVSSPYEDTFLIPLADLGAAVGDSVYVAAGANMALPAFTNPDGSVEYCYGTGWANADATGTNGMAYGAVVPDVGGGGEYIPPGQAGIWAGDKDFPGKNPATYFTYTIE
;
A
#
# COMPACT_ATOMS: atom_id res chain seq x y z
N MET A 1 -32.78 -48.00 -28.25
CA MET A 1 -32.78 -46.56 -27.89
C MET A 1 -32.91 -46.45 -26.38
N ASN A 2 -32.16 -45.52 -25.78
CA ASN A 2 -32.01 -45.23 -24.35
C ASN A 2 -31.21 -46.25 -23.53
N VAL A 3 -30.37 -45.85 -22.56
CA VAL A 3 -29.46 -44.71 -22.38
C VAL A 3 -28.35 -45.37 -21.54
N GLY A 4 -27.12 -45.38 -22.04
CA GLY A 4 -25.97 -45.85 -21.27
C GLY A 4 -25.59 -44.77 -20.27
N THR A 5 -25.88 -44.99 -18.99
CA THR A 5 -25.43 -44.14 -17.90
C THR A 5 -23.91 -44.30 -17.77
N LEU A 6 -23.18 -43.32 -18.28
CA LEU A 6 -21.75 -43.16 -18.06
C LEU A 6 -21.55 -42.76 -16.59
N VAL A 7 -21.03 -43.68 -15.77
CA VAL A 7 -20.59 -43.35 -14.40
C VAL A 7 -19.30 -42.56 -14.57
N CYS A 8 -19.42 -41.24 -14.52
CA CYS A 8 -18.28 -40.34 -14.44
C CYS A 8 -17.67 -40.51 -13.04
N SER A 9 -16.63 -41.31 -12.93
CA SER A 9 -15.80 -41.38 -11.73
C SER A 9 -15.13 -40.02 -11.55
N THR A 10 -15.67 -39.18 -10.67
CA THR A 10 -15.02 -37.96 -10.24
C THR A 10 -13.73 -38.37 -9.53
N ILE A 11 -12.59 -38.16 -10.19
CA ILE A 11 -11.31 -38.09 -9.53
C ILE A 11 -11.41 -36.87 -8.62
N ILE A 12 -11.63 -37.09 -7.32
CA ILE A 12 -11.35 -36.08 -6.31
C ILE A 12 -9.84 -35.93 -6.32
N ALA A 13 -9.35 -35.06 -7.22
CA ALA A 13 -8.05 -34.46 -7.03
C ALA A 13 -8.16 -33.74 -5.69
N GLY A 14 -7.51 -34.29 -4.66
CA GLY A 14 -7.32 -33.59 -3.41
C GLY A 14 -6.63 -32.27 -3.75
N MET A 15 -7.41 -31.20 -3.83
CA MET A 15 -6.88 -29.86 -3.66
C MET A 15 -6.22 -29.91 -2.28
N CYS A 16 -4.90 -30.01 -2.29
CA CYS A 16 -4.10 -29.66 -1.15
C CYS A 16 -4.46 -28.20 -0.86
N VAL A 17 -5.34 -27.98 0.12
CA VAL A 17 -5.55 -26.66 0.69
C VAL A 17 -4.21 -26.35 1.35
N MET A 18 -3.33 -25.68 0.61
CA MET A 18 -2.22 -24.96 1.22
C MET A 18 -2.91 -23.93 2.10
N GLY A 19 -3.05 -24.24 3.39
CA GLY A 19 -3.65 -23.35 4.37
C GLY A 19 -2.91 -22.03 4.31
N GLY A 20 -3.55 -21.01 3.75
CA GLY A 20 -3.03 -19.65 3.85
C GLY A 20 -2.89 -19.34 5.33
N MET A 21 -1.70 -18.91 5.76
CA MET A 21 -1.52 -18.35 7.10
C MET A 21 -2.55 -17.24 7.27
N ALA A 22 -3.47 -17.33 8.24
CA ALA A 22 -4.41 -16.24 8.39
C ALA A 22 -3.69 -15.04 8.99
N GLU A 23 -3.84 -13.93 8.28
CA GLU A 23 -3.33 -12.64 8.68
C GLU A 23 -4.42 -11.93 9.48
N SER A 24 -4.07 -11.43 10.66
CA SER A 24 -4.89 -10.50 11.43
C SER A 24 -4.42 -9.07 11.15
N SER A 25 -5.36 -8.14 10.99
CA SER A 25 -5.07 -6.73 10.74
C SER A 25 -5.75 -5.83 11.76
N THR A 26 -5.00 -4.86 12.28
CA THR A 26 -5.48 -3.87 13.25
C THR A 26 -5.16 -2.46 12.74
N PRO A 27 -6.11 -1.52 12.72
CA PRO A 27 -5.86 -0.15 12.27
C PRO A 27 -4.80 0.59 13.12
N LEU A 28 -4.00 1.43 12.47
CA LEU A 28 -3.19 2.45 13.12
C LEU A 28 -3.99 3.76 13.10
N ILE A 29 -4.42 4.23 14.27
CA ILE A 29 -5.28 5.40 14.41
C ILE A 29 -4.56 6.47 15.23
N ALA A 30 -4.35 7.65 14.64
CA ALA A 30 -3.79 8.80 15.33
C ALA A 30 -4.76 9.35 16.40
N ASN A 31 -4.25 10.23 17.28
CA ASN A 31 -5.04 10.76 18.41
C ASN A 31 -6.28 11.57 17.99
N ASP A 32 -6.30 12.08 16.76
CA ASP A 32 -7.45 12.79 16.18
C ASP A 32 -8.47 11.85 15.51
N GLY A 33 -8.21 10.54 15.48
CA GLY A 33 -9.06 9.54 14.83
C GLY A 33 -8.64 9.21 13.39
N THR A 34 -7.62 9.90 12.87
CA THR A 34 -7.13 9.68 11.49
C THR A 34 -6.50 8.30 11.36
N SER A 35 -6.88 7.54 10.34
CA SER A 35 -6.15 6.32 9.98
C SER A 35 -4.85 6.65 9.27
N VAL A 36 -3.75 6.14 9.80
CA VAL A 36 -2.38 6.35 9.27
C VAL A 36 -1.81 5.09 8.61
N GLY A 37 -2.59 4.01 8.60
CA GLY A 37 -2.18 2.70 8.11
C GLY A 37 -2.82 1.56 8.90
N ALA A 38 -2.22 0.39 8.83
CA ALA A 38 -2.59 -0.78 9.60
C ALA A 38 -1.36 -1.56 10.08
N VAL A 39 -1.54 -2.36 11.12
CA VAL A 39 -0.59 -3.40 11.54
C VAL A 39 -1.16 -4.75 11.14
N ARG A 40 -0.40 -5.50 10.34
CA ARG A 40 -0.65 -6.88 9.96
C ARG A 40 0.16 -7.79 10.86
N VAL A 41 -0.45 -8.87 11.32
CA VAL A 41 0.17 -9.88 12.16
C VAL A 41 -0.18 -11.26 11.65
N TRP A 42 0.83 -12.08 11.47
CA TRP A 42 0.69 -13.49 11.13
C TRP A 42 1.79 -14.29 11.79
N ASN A 43 1.63 -15.61 11.86
CA ASN A 43 2.67 -16.49 12.37
C ASN A 43 2.96 -17.66 11.42
N THR A 44 4.21 -18.13 11.47
CA THR A 44 4.59 -19.48 11.06
C THR A 44 4.61 -20.39 12.29
N ALA A 45 5.09 -21.63 12.13
CA ALA A 45 5.29 -22.53 13.27
C ALA A 45 6.33 -22.01 14.30
N GLU A 46 7.24 -21.10 13.90
CA GLU A 46 8.37 -20.68 14.74
C GLU A 46 8.43 -19.17 15.01
N ARG A 47 7.80 -18.36 14.14
CA ARG A 47 7.92 -16.90 14.18
C ARG A 47 6.57 -16.22 14.12
N LEU A 48 6.47 -15.12 14.85
CA LEU A 48 5.44 -14.10 14.71
C LEU A 48 6.01 -12.94 13.89
N TYR A 49 5.23 -12.46 12.95
CA TYR A 49 5.54 -11.29 12.14
C TYR A 49 4.58 -10.16 12.49
N VAL A 50 5.09 -8.95 12.64
CA VAL A 50 4.30 -7.74 12.89
C VAL A 50 4.76 -6.70 11.89
N GLU A 51 3.91 -6.32 10.94
CA GLU A 51 4.23 -5.41 9.85
C GLU A 51 3.33 -4.18 9.88
N CYS A 52 3.91 -3.00 9.77
CA CYS A 52 3.16 -1.75 9.60
C CYS A 52 3.05 -1.44 8.10
N VAL A 53 1.83 -1.24 7.62
CA VAL A 53 1.55 -0.80 6.26
C VAL A 53 1.00 0.62 6.33
N PRO A 54 1.72 1.64 5.86
CA PRO A 54 1.23 3.01 5.87
C PRO A 54 0.03 3.19 4.94
N ALA A 55 -0.86 4.13 5.30
CA ALA A 55 -1.89 4.61 4.39
C ALA A 55 -1.28 5.57 3.34
N THR A 56 -1.95 5.74 2.20
CA THR A 56 -1.45 6.42 0.98
C THR A 56 -0.87 7.84 1.17
N LEU A 57 -1.25 8.55 2.24
CA LEU A 57 -0.76 9.91 2.55
C LEU A 57 0.25 9.96 3.70
N TRP A 58 0.59 8.81 4.26
CA TRP A 58 1.49 8.69 5.40
C TRP A 58 2.74 7.93 4.98
N TYR A 59 3.88 8.33 5.51
CA TYR A 59 5.11 7.57 5.43
C TYR A 59 5.64 7.32 6.83
N MET A 60 6.10 6.10 7.05
CA MET A 60 6.68 5.71 8.32
C MET A 60 8.10 6.25 8.41
N ARG A 61 8.47 6.71 9.61
CA ARG A 61 9.83 7.16 9.94
C ARG A 61 10.52 6.20 10.90
N ALA A 62 9.73 5.56 11.76
CA ALA A 62 10.23 4.55 12.68
C ALA A 62 9.10 3.65 13.17
N MET A 63 9.41 2.39 13.42
CA MET A 63 8.55 1.44 14.09
C MET A 63 9.28 0.86 15.31
N LYS A 64 8.57 0.77 16.44
CA LYS A 64 9.00 0.05 17.63
C LYS A 64 7.95 -1.01 17.92
N ALA A 65 8.36 -2.26 18.09
CA ALA A 65 7.42 -3.33 18.38
C ALA A 65 7.94 -4.32 19.43
N HIS A 66 7.01 -4.89 20.18
CA HIS A 66 7.27 -5.96 21.14
C HIS A 66 6.06 -6.89 21.21
N ALA A 67 6.32 -8.20 21.31
CA ALA A 67 5.30 -9.22 21.53
C ALA A 67 5.64 -10.04 22.78
N ALA A 68 4.63 -10.36 23.58
CA ALA A 68 4.80 -11.15 24.81
C ALA A 68 3.55 -12.00 25.10
N ALA A 69 3.70 -13.07 25.87
CA ALA A 69 2.57 -13.94 26.25
C ALA A 69 1.56 -13.25 27.21
N THR A 70 1.99 -12.21 27.93
CA THR A 70 1.12 -11.41 28.78
C THR A 70 1.44 -9.93 28.63
N LEU A 71 0.52 -9.08 29.05
CA LEU A 71 0.70 -7.63 29.04
C LEU A 71 1.92 -7.20 29.87
N GLU A 72 2.13 -7.82 31.03
CA GLU A 72 3.27 -7.55 31.92
C GLU A 72 4.61 -7.89 31.28
N GLY A 73 4.62 -8.80 30.30
CA GLY A 73 5.80 -9.14 29.51
C GLY A 73 6.23 -8.02 28.55
N ILE A 74 5.33 -7.09 28.20
CA ILE A 74 5.70 -5.92 27.40
C ILE A 74 6.47 -4.93 28.27
N PRO A 75 7.66 -4.45 27.86
CA PRO A 75 8.46 -3.52 28.63
C PRO A 75 7.67 -2.26 29.00
N GLN A 76 7.43 -2.07 30.30
CA GLN A 76 6.61 -0.98 30.82
C GLN A 76 7.07 -0.51 32.21
N LYS A 77 6.68 0.72 32.59
CA LYS A 77 6.90 1.29 33.93
C LYS A 77 5.61 1.93 34.44
N ASN A 78 5.12 1.44 35.57
CA ASN A 78 3.85 1.89 36.18
C ASN A 78 2.69 1.85 35.17
N GLY A 79 2.58 0.76 34.42
CA GLY A 79 1.56 0.59 33.38
C GLY A 79 1.83 1.31 32.07
N ASN A 80 2.84 2.18 31.96
CA ASN A 80 3.13 2.89 30.71
C ASN A 80 4.18 2.14 29.90
N PRO A 81 3.96 1.85 28.61
CA PRO A 81 4.95 1.15 27.79
C PRO A 81 6.23 1.98 27.64
N GLN A 82 7.37 1.28 27.65
CA GLN A 82 8.70 1.85 27.46
C GLN A 82 9.22 1.48 26.07
N GLN A 83 8.74 2.17 25.04
CA GLN A 83 9.10 1.92 23.63
C GLN A 83 10.61 1.83 23.36
N GLY A 84 11.45 2.55 24.09
CA GLY A 84 12.92 2.47 23.98
C GLY A 84 13.54 1.14 24.46
N LYS A 85 12.73 0.26 25.06
CA LYS A 85 13.11 -1.09 25.50
C LYS A 85 12.41 -2.19 24.69
N PHE A 86 11.65 -1.82 23.67
CA PHE A 86 10.99 -2.79 22.80
C PHE A 86 12.04 -3.61 22.05
N ALA A 87 11.69 -4.84 21.70
CA ALA A 87 12.65 -5.80 21.18
C ALA A 87 12.98 -5.50 19.70
N ALA A 88 12.00 -4.96 18.96
CA ALA A 88 12.19 -4.50 17.60
C ALA A 88 12.25 -2.96 17.53
N SER A 89 13.18 -2.47 16.73
CA SER A 89 13.39 -1.06 16.42
C SER A 89 13.80 -0.94 14.95
N ILE A 90 12.92 -0.37 14.13
CA ILE A 90 13.06 -0.31 12.69
C ILE A 90 12.98 1.16 12.26
N ASP A 91 13.91 1.60 11.42
CA ASP A 91 14.04 2.97 10.92
C ASP A 91 14.02 3.05 9.37
N SER A 92 13.86 1.91 8.70
CA SER A 92 13.68 1.82 7.25
C SER A 92 12.72 0.69 6.86
N ASP A 93 12.19 0.78 5.65
CA ASP A 93 11.42 -0.30 5.00
C ASP A 93 12.29 -1.57 4.81
N PRO A 94 11.73 -2.80 4.89
CA PRO A 94 10.34 -3.15 5.20
C PRO A 94 10.01 -2.97 6.68
N TRP A 95 8.92 -2.26 6.98
CA TRP A 95 8.46 -1.93 8.35
C TRP A 95 7.90 -3.15 9.11
N ARG A 96 8.72 -4.19 9.26
CA ARG A 96 8.36 -5.52 9.74
C ARG A 96 9.28 -6.00 10.84
N ALA A 97 8.68 -6.33 11.98
CA ALA A 97 9.34 -6.96 13.12
C ALA A 97 9.08 -8.47 13.14
N GLU A 98 10.07 -9.23 13.61
CA GLU A 98 9.97 -10.68 13.78
C GLU A 98 10.26 -11.06 15.22
N PHE A 99 9.45 -11.96 15.77
CA PHE A 99 9.61 -12.48 17.14
C PHE A 99 9.61 -14.00 17.11
N SER A 100 10.45 -14.62 17.94
CA SER A 100 10.37 -16.06 18.16
C SER A 100 9.14 -16.40 19.00
N LEU A 101 8.39 -17.41 18.57
CA LEU A 101 7.26 -17.95 19.36
C LEU A 101 7.72 -18.78 20.57
N GLY A 102 8.98 -19.24 20.57
CA GLY A 102 9.52 -20.09 21.63
C GLY A 102 8.65 -21.32 21.88
N SER A 103 8.05 -21.43 23.06
CA SER A 103 7.17 -22.55 23.45
C SER A 103 5.69 -22.30 23.22
N ALA A 104 5.31 -21.16 22.63
CA ALA A 104 3.92 -20.84 22.35
C ALA A 104 3.35 -21.76 21.26
N LYS A 105 2.07 -22.07 21.36
CA LYS A 105 1.38 -23.07 20.54
C LYS A 105 0.17 -22.47 19.83
N PRO A 106 -0.31 -23.11 18.74
CA PRO A 106 -1.63 -22.83 18.20
C PRO A 106 -2.71 -22.72 19.29
N GLY A 107 -3.48 -21.63 19.27
CA GLY A 107 -4.49 -21.28 20.25
C GLY A 107 -3.99 -20.39 21.41
N ASP A 108 -2.68 -20.26 21.63
CA ASP A 108 -2.15 -19.32 22.62
C ASP A 108 -2.38 -17.88 22.15
N THR A 109 -2.64 -16.97 23.09
CA THR A 109 -2.83 -15.55 22.80
C THR A 109 -1.63 -14.74 23.24
N LEU A 110 -1.10 -13.92 22.34
CA LEU A 110 0.00 -12.98 22.57
C LEU A 110 -0.53 -11.55 22.69
N CYS A 111 0.10 -10.76 23.54
CA CYS A 111 -0.06 -9.30 23.61
C CYS A 111 1.02 -8.64 22.74
N ILE A 112 0.61 -7.74 21.86
CA ILE A 112 1.50 -7.06 20.91
C ILE A 112 1.34 -5.56 21.07
N ALA A 113 2.46 -4.87 21.26
CA ALA A 113 2.52 -3.42 21.23
C ALA A 113 3.37 -2.97 20.04
N ALA A 114 2.77 -2.17 19.18
CA ALA A 114 3.44 -1.52 18.05
C ALA A 114 3.24 -0.01 18.17
N HIS A 115 4.33 0.73 18.15
CA HIS A 115 4.34 2.18 18.09
C HIS A 115 5.05 2.64 16.84
N VAL A 116 4.43 3.57 16.12
CA VAL A 116 4.89 4.08 14.85
C VAL A 116 5.07 5.59 14.95
N SER A 117 6.21 6.08 14.45
CA SER A 117 6.38 7.49 14.12
C SER A 117 6.10 7.62 12.63
N ALA A 118 5.04 8.34 12.27
CA ALA A 118 4.65 8.57 10.88
C ALA A 118 4.66 10.07 10.58
N GLN A 119 4.86 10.41 9.32
CA GLN A 119 4.76 11.78 8.84
C GLN A 119 3.78 11.81 7.66
N CYS A 120 2.97 12.88 7.62
CA CYS A 120 2.08 13.19 6.52
C CYS A 120 2.58 14.48 5.88
N ASP A 121 2.66 14.52 4.55
CA ASP A 121 2.95 15.75 3.78
C ASP A 121 1.70 16.61 3.55
N GLY A 122 0.55 16.15 4.07
CA GLY A 122 -0.75 16.78 3.97
C GLY A 122 -1.55 16.31 2.75
N GLY A 123 -2.88 16.29 2.87
CA GLY A 123 -3.77 15.88 1.79
C GLY A 123 -5.20 15.60 2.24
N TYR A 124 -6.07 15.23 1.31
CA TYR A 124 -7.46 14.86 1.59
C TYR A 124 -7.62 13.33 1.60
N LEU A 125 -8.15 12.76 2.68
CA LEU A 125 -8.59 11.36 2.68
C LEU A 125 -10.01 11.23 2.10
N PRO A 126 -10.30 10.18 1.29
CA PRO A 126 -11.66 9.88 0.90
C PRO A 126 -12.47 9.46 2.14
N GLY A 127 -13.64 10.09 2.33
CA GLY A 127 -14.54 9.81 3.45
C GLY A 127 -15.01 8.35 3.46
N ASN A 128 -14.91 7.71 4.62
CA ASN A 128 -15.21 6.30 4.80
C ASN A 128 -16.72 6.10 5.01
N THR A 129 -17.47 5.83 3.94
CA THR A 129 -18.80 5.18 4.05
C THR A 129 -18.89 4.03 3.06
N SER A 130 -19.02 2.83 3.61
CA SER A 130 -19.18 1.57 2.91
C SER A 130 -20.52 1.51 2.15
N ALA A 131 -20.53 1.94 0.89
CA ALA A 131 -21.35 1.44 -0.20
C ALA A 131 -20.98 2.26 -1.45
N ASP A 132 -20.70 1.57 -2.56
CA ASP A 132 -20.35 2.11 -3.89
C ASP A 132 -18.87 2.49 -4.10
N ILE A 133 -18.13 1.52 -4.65
CA ILE A 133 -16.75 1.62 -5.18
C ILE A 133 -16.70 2.51 -6.46
N THR A 134 -17.54 3.55 -6.58
CA THR A 134 -17.58 4.36 -7.80
C THR A 134 -17.60 5.87 -7.62
N ASN A 135 -17.49 6.45 -6.42
CA ASN A 135 -17.46 7.92 -6.30
C ASN A 135 -16.54 8.48 -5.18
N LEU A 136 -15.39 9.03 -5.64
CA LEU A 136 -14.49 10.08 -5.06
C LEU A 136 -13.30 9.68 -4.15
N PRO A 137 -12.17 10.44 -4.17
CA PRO A 137 -11.34 10.86 -5.29
C PRO A 137 -9.90 10.40 -5.04
N VAL A 138 -9.69 9.08 -4.88
CA VAL A 138 -8.38 8.46 -4.99
C VAL A 138 -8.55 7.19 -5.81
N THR A 139 -8.24 7.27 -7.10
CA THR A 139 -8.07 6.04 -7.88
C THR A 139 -6.66 5.54 -7.59
N VAL A 140 -6.56 4.45 -6.83
CA VAL A 140 -5.32 3.67 -6.72
C VAL A 140 -5.31 2.64 -7.82
N SER A 141 -4.35 2.74 -8.72
CA SER A 141 -4.19 1.79 -9.81
C SER A 141 -2.79 1.21 -9.77
N TYR A 142 -2.68 -0.11 -9.73
CA TYR A 142 -1.39 -0.78 -9.79
C TYR A 142 -0.73 -0.60 -11.15
N LEU A 143 0.56 -0.30 -11.14
CA LEU A 143 1.44 -0.41 -12.30
C LEU A 143 1.82 -1.87 -12.44
N HIS A 144 1.04 -2.60 -13.24
CA HIS A 144 1.34 -3.99 -13.55
C HIS A 144 2.53 -4.07 -14.50
N TRP A 145 3.59 -4.70 -14.02
CA TRP A 145 4.79 -5.03 -14.77
C TRP A 145 4.75 -6.51 -15.14
N TYR A 146 5.03 -6.83 -16.41
CA TYR A 146 5.25 -8.20 -16.85
C TYR A 146 6.76 -8.46 -16.88
N ASP A 147 7.25 -9.26 -15.95
CA ASP A 147 8.66 -9.70 -15.95
C ASP A 147 8.78 -11.06 -16.64
N MET A 148 9.61 -11.09 -17.69
CA MET A 148 9.96 -12.31 -18.41
C MET A 148 10.78 -13.31 -17.57
N TYR A 149 11.45 -12.87 -16.50
CA TYR A 149 12.27 -13.73 -15.64
C TYR A 149 11.45 -14.48 -14.58
N PHE A 150 10.31 -13.94 -14.16
CA PHE A 150 9.47 -14.54 -13.12
C PHE A 150 8.16 -15.16 -13.65
N ASP A 151 7.92 -15.12 -14.97
CA ASP A 151 6.73 -15.66 -15.64
C ASP A 151 5.42 -15.23 -14.94
N GLY A 152 5.31 -13.92 -14.67
CA GLY A 152 4.22 -13.37 -13.88
C GLY A 152 4.08 -11.84 -13.96
N VAL A 153 2.90 -11.36 -13.55
CA VAL A 153 2.58 -9.93 -13.41
C VAL A 153 2.84 -9.52 -11.96
N PHE A 154 3.68 -8.50 -11.76
CA PHE A 154 4.00 -7.94 -10.44
C PHE A 154 3.62 -6.46 -10.38
N PRO A 155 3.11 -5.96 -9.25
CA PRO A 155 2.95 -4.53 -9.05
C PRO A 155 4.33 -3.89 -8.86
N GLY A 156 4.83 -3.19 -9.87
CA GLY A 156 6.07 -2.40 -9.77
C GLY A 156 5.86 -1.06 -9.06
N GLY A 157 4.61 -0.73 -8.76
CA GLY A 157 4.19 0.51 -8.13
C GLY A 157 2.69 0.71 -8.18
N TYR A 158 2.25 1.90 -7.79
CA TYR A 158 0.86 2.33 -7.90
C TYR A 158 0.76 3.82 -8.24
N ILE A 159 -0.39 4.20 -8.78
CA ILE A 159 -0.73 5.57 -9.13
C ILE A 159 -1.89 6.02 -8.24
N THR A 160 -1.79 7.23 -7.71
CA THR A 160 -2.82 7.91 -6.91
C THR A 160 -3.30 9.14 -7.67
N VAL A 161 -4.59 9.21 -8.00
CA VAL A 161 -5.20 10.38 -8.64
C VAL A 161 -6.16 11.08 -7.69
N ALA A 162 -5.92 12.35 -7.37
CA ALA A 162 -6.74 13.15 -6.46
C ALA A 162 -6.95 14.57 -6.99
N VAL A 163 -7.98 15.26 -6.51
CA VAL A 163 -8.13 16.71 -6.73
C VAL A 163 -7.76 17.44 -5.44
N THR A 164 -6.79 18.35 -5.52
CA THR A 164 -6.27 19.11 -4.38
C THR A 164 -6.39 20.59 -4.69
N GLY A 165 -7.45 21.24 -4.18
CA GLY A 165 -7.75 22.64 -4.47
C GLY A 165 -8.07 22.84 -5.95
N GLU A 166 -7.27 23.67 -6.64
CA GLU A 166 -7.45 23.99 -8.07
C GLU A 166 -6.67 23.05 -9.01
N PHE A 167 -6.08 21.97 -8.49
CA PHE A 167 -5.24 21.06 -9.25
C PHE A 167 -5.78 19.64 -9.24
N LEU A 168 -5.64 18.95 -10.37
CA LEU A 168 -5.61 17.50 -10.44
C LEU A 168 -4.18 17.04 -10.10
N SER A 169 -4.04 16.26 -9.04
CA SER A 169 -2.79 15.61 -8.62
C SER A 169 -2.77 14.17 -9.14
N VAL A 170 -1.72 13.80 -9.86
CA VAL A 170 -1.45 12.42 -10.27
C VAL A 170 -0.07 12.02 -9.75
N ARG A 171 -0.03 11.15 -8.75
CA ARG A 171 1.20 10.69 -8.09
C ARG A 171 1.51 9.25 -8.46
N PHE A 172 2.75 9.01 -8.86
CA PHE A 172 3.32 7.69 -9.07
C PHE A 172 4.15 7.33 -7.84
N THR A 173 4.07 6.07 -7.40
CA THR A 173 4.93 5.52 -6.36
C THR A 173 5.41 4.15 -6.83
N ALA A 174 6.73 3.99 -6.97
CA ALA A 174 7.37 2.73 -7.28
C ALA A 174 7.52 1.87 -6.01
N GLU A 175 7.42 0.56 -6.15
CA GLU A 175 7.57 -0.42 -5.07
C GLU A 175 8.73 -1.39 -5.36
N TRP A 176 9.15 -2.14 -4.33
CA TRP A 176 10.04 -3.30 -4.46
C TRP A 176 11.41 -2.99 -5.09
N SER A 177 11.96 -1.81 -4.79
CA SER A 177 13.20 -1.29 -5.38
C SER A 177 13.11 -0.94 -6.87
N CYS A 178 11.90 -0.89 -7.45
CA CYS A 178 11.71 -0.30 -8.77
C CYS A 178 12.03 1.21 -8.72
N GLU A 179 12.60 1.70 -9.81
CA GLU A 179 12.89 3.11 -10.04
C GLU A 179 12.06 3.62 -11.23
N LEU A 180 11.52 4.83 -11.16
CA LEU A 180 10.75 5.43 -12.26
C LEU A 180 11.70 5.97 -13.34
N VAL A 181 11.69 5.45 -14.55
CA VAL A 181 12.52 5.94 -15.66
C VAL A 181 11.89 7.15 -16.35
N ASP A 182 10.58 7.07 -16.56
CA ASP A 182 9.75 8.16 -17.01
C ASP A 182 8.30 7.91 -16.58
N THR A 183 7.51 8.98 -16.55
CA THR A 183 6.12 8.97 -16.16
C THR A 183 5.33 9.80 -17.15
N HIS A 184 4.12 9.34 -17.44
CA HIS A 184 3.29 9.92 -18.49
C HIS A 184 1.84 10.00 -18.02
N VAL A 185 1.22 11.16 -18.23
CA VAL A 185 -0.16 11.44 -17.81
C VAL A 185 -0.93 12.10 -18.95
N TYR A 186 -2.16 11.63 -19.15
CA TYR A 186 -3.22 12.31 -19.86
C TYR A 186 -4.31 12.71 -18.88
N ALA A 187 -4.77 13.96 -18.98
CA ALA A 187 -5.94 14.44 -18.28
C ALA A 187 -6.77 15.31 -19.24
N SER A 188 -8.07 15.05 -19.33
CA SER A 188 -8.99 15.84 -20.17
C SER A 188 -10.45 15.60 -19.79
N LYS A 189 -11.36 16.49 -20.23
CA LYS A 189 -12.81 16.29 -20.12
C LYS A 189 -13.39 15.26 -21.08
N THR A 190 -12.56 14.76 -22.00
CA THR A 190 -12.92 13.70 -22.94
C THR A 190 -12.05 12.47 -22.68
N PRO A 191 -12.57 11.25 -22.87
CA PRO A 191 -11.74 10.05 -22.84
C PRO A 191 -10.55 10.17 -23.81
N PRO A 192 -9.38 9.63 -23.45
CA PRO A 192 -8.27 9.55 -24.39
C PRO A 192 -8.65 8.66 -25.58
N GLY A 193 -8.14 9.01 -26.75
CA GLY A 193 -8.10 8.07 -27.87
C GLY A 193 -7.09 6.94 -27.61
N ALA A 194 -6.85 6.08 -28.61
CA ALA A 194 -5.75 5.13 -28.55
C ALA A 194 -4.40 5.86 -28.71
N LEU A 195 -3.88 6.41 -27.61
CA LEU A 195 -2.55 7.04 -27.56
C LEU A 195 -1.52 6.03 -27.06
N ALA A 196 -0.30 6.11 -27.59
CA ALA A 196 0.87 5.49 -26.98
C ALA A 196 1.37 6.35 -25.80
N MET A 197 2.21 5.77 -24.94
CA MET A 197 2.71 6.44 -23.73
C MET A 197 3.46 7.75 -24.04
N ASP A 198 4.30 7.73 -25.07
CA ASP A 198 5.08 8.89 -25.56
C ASP A 198 4.21 9.99 -26.21
N GLN A 199 2.92 9.72 -26.43
CA GLN A 199 1.95 10.67 -26.97
C GLN A 199 1.13 11.38 -25.89
N LEU A 200 1.32 11.03 -24.61
CA LEU A 200 0.62 11.69 -23.51
C LEU A 200 1.19 13.10 -23.27
N PRO A 201 0.33 14.10 -23.03
CA PRO A 201 0.70 15.52 -23.05
C PRO A 201 1.56 15.94 -21.84
N TYR A 202 1.45 15.25 -20.72
CA TYR A 202 2.25 15.51 -19.53
C TYR A 202 3.23 14.36 -19.34
N ASN A 203 4.52 14.66 -19.23
CA ASN A 203 5.54 13.66 -18.93
C ASN A 203 6.70 14.25 -18.14
N HIS A 204 7.34 13.40 -17.35
CA HIS A 204 8.66 13.64 -16.78
C HIS A 204 9.57 12.50 -17.22
N ALA A 205 10.80 12.82 -17.59
CA ALA A 205 11.82 11.84 -17.93
C ALA A 205 13.02 12.04 -17.01
N PHE A 206 13.57 10.96 -16.48
CA PHE A 206 14.65 11.00 -15.52
C PHE A 206 15.95 10.50 -16.18
N SER A 207 17.01 11.29 -16.09
CA SER A 207 18.24 11.09 -16.88
C SER A 207 19.23 10.10 -16.26
N GLU A 208 19.03 9.65 -15.02
CA GLU A 208 19.97 8.79 -14.32
C GLU A 208 19.25 7.73 -13.47
N VAL A 209 19.90 6.57 -13.34
CA VAL A 209 19.49 5.46 -12.46
C VAL A 209 19.87 5.79 -11.01
N SER A 210 19.20 6.82 -10.51
CA SER A 210 18.96 7.16 -9.11
C SER A 210 17.54 7.72 -8.99
N SER A 211 16.68 7.20 -9.86
CA SER A 211 15.42 7.82 -10.21
C SER A 211 14.50 7.87 -9.00
N PRO A 212 13.61 8.87 -8.92
CA PRO A 212 12.82 9.01 -7.72
C PRO A 212 11.87 7.81 -7.60
N TYR A 213 11.71 7.29 -6.39
CA TYR A 213 10.68 6.30 -6.07
C TYR A 213 9.27 6.89 -6.22
N GLU A 214 9.15 8.20 -6.42
CA GLU A 214 7.89 8.89 -6.56
C GLU A 214 7.97 10.00 -7.59
N ASP A 215 6.85 10.27 -8.25
CA ASP A 215 6.71 11.43 -9.12
C ASP A 215 5.29 12.00 -9.00
N THR A 216 5.10 13.30 -9.23
CA THR A 216 3.79 13.94 -9.11
C THR A 216 3.58 14.99 -10.17
N PHE A 217 2.45 14.88 -10.87
CA PHE A 217 1.92 15.91 -11.75
C PHE A 217 0.86 16.72 -11.02
N LEU A 218 1.03 18.05 -11.03
CA LEU A 218 0.01 18.99 -10.58
C LEU A 218 -0.53 19.74 -11.81
N ILE A 219 -1.72 19.33 -12.27
CA ILE A 219 -2.34 19.86 -13.48
C ILE A 219 -3.45 20.83 -13.08
N PRO A 220 -3.33 22.14 -13.38
CA PRO A 220 -4.40 23.10 -13.08
C PRO A 220 -5.72 22.69 -13.75
N LEU A 221 -6.83 22.68 -13.00
CA LEU A 221 -8.15 22.36 -13.56
C LEU A 221 -8.56 23.36 -14.66
N ALA A 222 -8.10 24.61 -14.55
CA ALA A 222 -8.30 25.64 -15.57
C ALA A 222 -7.67 25.27 -16.92
N ASP A 223 -6.50 24.60 -16.92
CA ASP A 223 -5.81 24.16 -18.14
C ASP A 223 -6.61 23.05 -18.86
N LEU A 224 -7.38 22.28 -18.10
CA LEU A 224 -8.28 21.24 -18.60
C LEU A 224 -9.64 21.80 -19.07
N GLY A 225 -9.91 23.08 -18.82
CA GLY A 225 -11.25 23.67 -18.97
C GLY A 225 -12.30 23.00 -18.07
N ALA A 226 -11.85 22.38 -16.98
CA ALA A 226 -12.66 21.64 -16.03
C ALA A 226 -13.06 22.54 -14.86
N ALA A 227 -14.33 22.48 -14.48
CA ALA A 227 -14.85 23.07 -13.27
C ALA A 227 -15.19 21.97 -12.27
N VAL A 228 -15.47 22.37 -11.05
CA VAL A 228 -15.99 21.47 -10.04
C VAL A 228 -17.33 20.89 -10.49
N GLY A 229 -17.47 19.57 -10.37
CA GLY A 229 -18.60 18.76 -10.82
C GLY A 229 -18.42 18.16 -12.22
N ASP A 230 -17.42 18.59 -13.00
CA ASP A 230 -17.15 18.01 -14.33
C ASP A 230 -16.53 16.61 -14.20
N SER A 231 -16.62 15.77 -15.24
CA SER A 231 -15.78 14.56 -15.29
C SER A 231 -14.45 14.87 -15.99
N VAL A 232 -13.35 14.43 -15.38
CA VAL A 232 -11.99 14.47 -15.93
C VAL A 232 -11.49 13.04 -16.08
N TYR A 233 -11.18 12.65 -17.31
CA TYR A 233 -10.61 11.36 -17.65
C TYR A 233 -9.10 11.41 -17.50
N VAL A 234 -8.56 10.45 -16.76
CA VAL A 234 -7.12 10.34 -16.49
C VAL A 234 -6.61 8.99 -16.98
N ALA A 235 -5.55 9.03 -17.78
CA ALA A 235 -4.72 7.87 -18.08
C ALA A 235 -3.30 8.15 -17.62
N ALA A 236 -2.67 7.17 -17.00
CA ALA A 236 -1.35 7.33 -16.44
C ALA A 236 -0.56 6.03 -16.59
N GLY A 237 0.74 6.17 -16.89
CA GLY A 237 1.65 5.04 -17.01
C GLY A 237 3.08 5.48 -16.80
N ALA A 238 3.95 4.52 -16.54
CA ALA A 238 5.35 4.77 -16.25
C ALA A 238 6.23 3.69 -16.86
N ASN A 239 7.40 4.07 -17.34
CA ASN A 239 8.50 3.13 -17.53
C ASN A 239 9.26 3.01 -16.21
N MET A 240 9.63 1.80 -15.84
CA MET A 240 10.29 1.47 -14.58
C MET A 240 11.52 0.61 -14.83
N ALA A 241 12.50 0.71 -13.95
CA ALA A 241 13.68 -0.13 -13.92
C ALA A 241 13.76 -0.87 -12.59
N LEU A 242 14.03 -2.18 -12.60
CA LEU A 242 14.34 -2.97 -11.41
C LEU A 242 15.80 -3.42 -11.50
N PRO A 243 16.65 -3.17 -10.49
CA PRO A 243 17.99 -3.73 -10.45
C PRO A 243 17.91 -5.27 -10.35
N ALA A 244 18.36 -5.95 -11.40
CA ALA A 244 18.26 -7.40 -11.53
C ALA A 244 19.43 -8.12 -10.83
N PHE A 245 20.65 -7.67 -11.08
CA PHE A 245 21.86 -8.21 -10.46
C PHE A 245 23.04 -7.24 -10.54
N THR A 246 23.97 -7.39 -9.59
CA THR A 246 25.24 -6.66 -9.58
C THR A 246 26.34 -7.55 -10.16
N ASN A 247 27.00 -7.07 -11.21
CA ASN A 247 28.13 -7.73 -11.85
C ASN A 247 29.37 -7.73 -10.93
N PRO A 248 30.34 -8.63 -11.16
CA PRO A 248 31.57 -8.70 -10.36
C PRO A 248 32.41 -7.42 -10.34
N ASP A 249 32.23 -6.53 -11.33
CA ASP A 249 32.88 -5.23 -11.41
C ASP A 249 32.13 -4.11 -10.65
N GLY A 250 31.01 -4.43 -10.02
CA GLY A 250 30.15 -3.51 -9.28
C GLY A 250 29.10 -2.78 -10.12
N SER A 251 29.05 -3.01 -11.44
CA SER A 251 27.96 -2.48 -12.28
C SER A 251 26.64 -3.19 -11.99
N VAL A 252 25.52 -2.48 -12.07
CA VAL A 252 24.18 -3.04 -11.87
C VAL A 252 23.51 -3.19 -13.23
N GLU A 253 22.98 -4.39 -13.51
CA GLU A 253 22.14 -4.64 -14.67
C GLU A 253 20.66 -4.47 -14.26
N TYR A 254 19.89 -3.81 -15.13
CA TYR A 254 18.50 -3.45 -14.86
C TYR A 254 17.55 -4.16 -15.82
N CYS A 255 16.45 -4.66 -15.27
CA CYS A 255 15.27 -5.05 -16.06
C CYS A 255 14.39 -3.83 -16.25
N TYR A 256 13.95 -3.57 -17.48
CA TYR A 256 13.06 -2.45 -17.80
C TYR A 256 11.65 -2.94 -18.08
N GLY A 257 10.66 -2.15 -17.69
CA GLY A 257 9.25 -2.44 -17.87
C GLY A 257 8.39 -1.22 -18.08
N THR A 258 7.22 -1.42 -18.65
CA THR A 258 6.18 -0.39 -18.79
C THR A 258 4.95 -0.83 -18.03
N GLY A 259 4.41 0.05 -17.19
CA GLY A 259 3.16 -0.17 -16.44
C GLY A 259 2.11 0.89 -16.78
N TRP A 260 0.84 0.48 -16.80
CA TRP A 260 -0.31 1.37 -16.97
C TRP A 260 -1.24 1.27 -15.76
N ALA A 261 -1.81 2.39 -15.34
CA ALA A 261 -2.92 2.40 -14.40
C ALA A 261 -4.09 1.58 -14.94
N ASN A 262 -4.69 0.72 -14.12
CA ASN A 262 -5.87 -0.10 -14.43
C ASN A 262 -5.66 -1.11 -15.57
N ALA A 263 -4.41 -1.49 -15.87
CA ALA A 263 -4.15 -2.62 -16.76
C ALA A 263 -4.77 -3.91 -16.17
N ASP A 264 -5.43 -4.71 -17.02
CA ASP A 264 -5.95 -5.99 -16.60
C ASP A 264 -4.80 -6.94 -16.18
N ALA A 265 -5.12 -7.90 -15.29
CA ALA A 265 -4.16 -8.87 -14.77
C ALA A 265 -3.57 -9.80 -15.86
N THR A 266 -4.00 -9.65 -17.11
CA THR A 266 -3.52 -10.41 -18.28
C THR A 266 -2.34 -9.75 -18.99
N GLY A 267 -1.86 -8.58 -18.54
CA GLY A 267 -0.65 -7.95 -19.08
C GLY A 267 -0.81 -7.46 -20.53
N THR A 268 -2.05 -7.31 -21.00
CA THR A 268 -2.32 -6.75 -22.32
C THR A 268 -2.05 -5.25 -22.25
N ASN A 269 -0.86 -4.84 -22.69
CA ASN A 269 -0.34 -3.47 -22.80
C ASN A 269 -1.30 -2.51 -23.52
N GLY A 270 -2.36 -2.09 -22.84
CA GLY A 270 -3.34 -1.14 -23.32
C GLY A 270 -3.53 -0.05 -22.29
N MET A 271 -3.56 1.21 -22.76
CA MET A 271 -3.94 2.33 -21.93
C MET A 271 -5.35 2.08 -21.37
N ALA A 272 -5.46 1.96 -20.06
CA ALA A 272 -6.72 2.06 -19.36
C ALA A 272 -6.83 3.46 -18.73
N TYR A 273 -8.07 3.98 -18.66
CA TYR A 273 -8.35 5.31 -18.13
C TYR A 273 -9.50 5.25 -17.13
N GLY A 274 -9.41 6.08 -16.10
CA GLY A 274 -10.48 6.30 -15.13
C GLY A 274 -11.13 7.66 -15.33
N ALA A 275 -12.39 7.81 -14.90
CA ALA A 275 -13.03 9.12 -14.78
C ALA A 275 -12.99 9.56 -13.31
N VAL A 276 -12.56 10.80 -13.08
CA VAL A 276 -12.55 11.46 -11.77
C VAL A 276 -13.45 12.69 -11.87
N VAL A 277 -14.33 12.87 -10.90
CA VAL A 277 -15.15 14.08 -10.81
C VAL A 277 -14.50 15.01 -9.79
N PRO A 278 -13.96 16.19 -10.16
CA PRO A 278 -13.54 17.18 -9.20
C PRO A 278 -14.76 17.58 -8.38
N ASP A 279 -14.73 17.38 -7.08
CA ASP A 279 -15.81 17.78 -6.17
C ASP A 279 -15.32 18.95 -5.29
N VAL A 280 -16.24 19.81 -4.84
CA VAL A 280 -15.93 20.92 -3.91
C VAL A 280 -15.73 20.43 -2.47
N GLY A 281 -15.68 19.12 -2.27
CA GLY A 281 -15.49 18.49 -0.97
C GLY A 281 -16.77 17.82 -0.49
N GLY A 282 -16.96 16.57 -0.90
CA GLY A 282 -17.65 15.58 -0.09
C GLY A 282 -16.79 15.18 1.09
N GLY A 283 -16.83 15.97 2.18
CA GLY A 283 -16.57 15.50 3.56
C GLY A 283 -15.26 14.76 3.86
N GLY A 284 -14.22 14.87 3.03
CA GLY A 284 -12.89 14.36 3.34
C GLY A 284 -12.25 15.23 4.42
N GLU A 285 -11.77 14.61 5.49
CA GLU A 285 -10.98 15.30 6.50
C GLU A 285 -9.64 15.72 5.87
N TYR A 286 -9.37 17.03 5.84
CA TYR A 286 -8.06 17.55 5.47
C TYR A 286 -7.08 17.21 6.58
N ILE A 287 -6.07 16.42 6.27
CA ILE A 287 -4.97 16.15 7.18
C ILE A 287 -3.90 17.21 6.89
N PRO A 288 -3.61 18.13 7.84
CA PRO A 288 -2.48 19.03 7.68
C PRO A 288 -1.16 18.25 7.73
N PRO A 289 -0.11 18.73 7.05
CA PRO A 289 1.22 18.13 7.18
C PRO A 289 1.63 18.07 8.65
N GLY A 290 2.17 16.94 9.08
CA GLY A 290 2.42 16.70 10.50
C GLY A 290 3.16 15.40 10.79
N GLN A 291 3.70 15.31 12.00
CA GLN A 291 4.27 14.08 12.55
C GLN A 291 3.36 13.54 13.64
N ALA A 292 3.11 12.24 13.61
CA ALA A 292 2.29 11.55 14.59
C ALA A 292 3.06 10.38 15.19
N GLY A 293 2.98 10.24 16.51
CA GLY A 293 3.34 9.01 17.23
C GLY A 293 2.06 8.24 17.51
N ILE A 294 1.93 7.05 16.94
CA ILE A 294 0.69 6.26 16.94
C ILE A 294 0.93 4.90 17.60
N TRP A 295 -0.01 4.46 18.43
CA TRP A 295 -0.07 3.10 18.96
C TRP A 295 -1.10 2.28 18.18
N ALA A 296 -0.76 1.02 17.89
CA ALA A 296 -1.69 0.06 17.31
C ALA A 296 -2.53 -0.62 18.41
N GLY A 297 -3.81 -0.86 18.10
CA GLY A 297 -4.71 -1.65 18.95
C GLY A 297 -5.78 -0.86 19.67
N ASP A 298 -6.67 -1.62 20.30
CA ASP A 298 -7.90 -1.16 20.94
C ASP A 298 -7.85 -1.30 22.48
N LYS A 299 -6.80 -1.93 23.04
CA LYS A 299 -6.69 -2.17 24.47
C LYS A 299 -5.74 -1.19 25.12
N ASP A 300 -6.21 -0.51 26.14
CA ASP A 300 -5.40 0.46 26.88
C ASP A 300 -4.34 -0.21 27.75
N PHE A 301 -3.13 0.32 27.70
CA PHE A 301 -2.16 0.11 28.77
C PHE A 301 -2.68 0.72 30.08
N PRO A 302 -2.45 0.09 31.25
CA PRO A 302 -2.99 0.56 32.53
C PRO A 302 -2.30 1.83 33.08
N GLY A 303 -1.38 2.41 32.31
CA GLY A 303 -0.66 3.62 32.63
C GLY A 303 -1.51 4.90 32.53
N LYS A 304 -0.85 6.04 32.69
CA LYS A 304 -1.48 7.37 32.55
C LYS A 304 -1.36 7.94 31.14
N ASN A 305 -0.39 7.45 30.36
CA ASN A 305 -0.19 7.89 28.98
C ASN A 305 -1.14 7.11 28.07
N PRO A 306 -1.80 7.78 27.11
CA PRO A 306 -2.63 7.10 26.12
C PRO A 306 -1.72 6.25 25.23
N ALA A 307 -1.76 4.93 25.44
CA ALA A 307 -1.04 3.95 24.66
C ALA A 307 -1.87 2.67 24.61
N THR A 308 -1.88 2.03 23.45
CA THR A 308 -2.66 0.83 23.21
C THR A 308 -1.79 -0.36 22.84
N TYR A 309 -2.36 -1.54 23.04
CA TYR A 309 -1.88 -2.82 22.54
C TYR A 309 -3.05 -3.59 21.95
N PHE A 310 -2.76 -4.70 21.28
CA PHE A 310 -3.77 -5.63 20.80
C PHE A 310 -3.32 -7.07 21.07
N THR A 311 -4.23 -8.01 20.84
CA THR A 311 -3.97 -9.44 21.06
C THR A 311 -4.04 -10.21 19.75
N TYR A 312 -3.20 -11.22 19.63
CA TYR A 312 -3.17 -12.14 18.49
C TYR A 312 -3.20 -13.57 18.99
N THR A 313 -4.08 -14.40 18.43
CA THR A 313 -4.12 -15.84 18.73
C THR A 313 -3.32 -16.57 17.68
N ILE A 314 -2.36 -17.39 18.11
CA ILE A 314 -1.49 -18.18 17.24
C ILE A 314 -2.34 -19.21 16.50
N GLU A 315 -2.10 -19.34 15.21
CA GLU A 315 -2.71 -20.38 14.36
C GLU A 315 -1.86 -21.65 14.29
#